data_AF-A0A9D0XUI0-F1
#
_entry.id   AF-A0A9D0XUI0-F1
#
_cell.length_a   1.000
_cell.length_b   1.000
_cell.length_c   1.000
_cell.angle_alpha   90.00
_cell.angle_beta   90.00
_cell.angle_gamma   90.00
#
_symmetry.space_group_name_H-M   'P 1'
#
loop_
_entity.id
_entity.type
_entity.pdbx_description
1 polymer ?
#
loop_
_entity_poly.entity_id
_entity_poly.type
_entity_poly.pdbx_seq_one_letter_code
_entity_poly.pdbx_strand_id
1 'polypeptide(L)'
;MNFKNSNIKGKKIVQIGLFLIWAGLVSVVSSVQASEKILEVGDVSLSIDVIDAMMPKQVPTTNKKTQARLLWLPSEYGVLPQEKAMAEQLSQYGIESWFVDYYDAMFLSPTPSTVDKINPQWTQKLIELAREDVDVPVWIIAPNKAAQIAVKGLQKVLTKPIHNLGLILINSNLYIETPQPGLVADYWPETSNINLPITIIQAELSPWK
;
A
#
# COMPACT_ATOMS: atom_id res chain seq x y z
N MET A 1 -19.06 4.36 89.73
CA MET A 1 -18.12 4.70 90.82
C MET A 1 -16.70 4.64 90.27
N ASN A 2 -16.01 5.79 90.31
CA ASN A 2 -14.57 6.07 90.20
C ASN A 2 -13.69 5.65 88.99
N PHE A 3 -13.42 6.67 88.17
CA PHE A 3 -12.13 7.13 87.62
C PHE A 3 -10.82 6.49 88.12
N LYS A 4 -9.87 6.26 87.18
CA LYS A 4 -8.58 6.98 87.20
C LYS A 4 -7.82 6.95 85.87
N ASN A 5 -7.36 8.16 85.50
CA ASN A 5 -6.39 8.53 84.48
C ASN A 5 -4.97 8.03 84.77
N SER A 6 -4.20 7.76 83.71
CA SER A 6 -2.79 8.24 83.51
C SER A 6 -2.20 7.65 82.22
N ASN A 7 -1.21 8.18 81.52
CA ASN A 7 -0.77 9.53 81.15
C ASN A 7 0.38 9.28 80.14
N ILE A 8 0.31 9.89 78.94
CA ILE A 8 1.39 10.44 78.07
C ILE A 8 2.73 9.67 77.89
N LYS A 9 3.11 9.37 76.64
CA LYS A 9 4.12 10.13 75.84
C LYS A 9 4.68 9.32 74.64
N GLY A 10 4.58 9.96 73.48
CA GLY A 10 5.74 10.17 72.61
C GLY A 10 5.94 9.22 71.43
N LYS A 11 5.66 9.70 70.21
CA LYS A 11 6.69 10.18 69.27
C LYS A 11 6.02 10.59 67.96
N LYS A 12 6.33 11.81 67.51
CA LYS A 12 5.93 12.34 66.21
C LYS A 12 6.65 11.56 65.10
N ILE A 13 5.90 10.94 64.20
CA ILE A 13 6.40 10.47 62.91
C ILE A 13 6.24 11.65 61.96
N VAL A 14 7.36 12.27 61.59
CA VAL A 14 7.42 13.24 60.50
C VAL A 14 7.61 12.43 59.23
N GLN A 15 6.51 12.23 58.50
CA GLN A 15 6.51 11.59 57.19
C GLN A 15 6.78 12.69 56.16
N ILE A 16 8.04 12.87 55.76
CA ILE A 16 8.43 13.75 54.66
C ILE A 16 7.93 13.10 53.37
N GLY A 17 6.96 13.74 52.74
CA GLY A 17 6.44 13.35 51.44
C GLY A 17 7.52 13.52 50.37
N LEU A 18 7.87 12.41 49.72
CA LEU A 18 8.57 12.41 48.45
C LEU A 18 7.55 12.01 47.37
N PHE A 19 6.84 13.00 46.84
CA PHE A 19 5.97 12.82 45.68
C PHE A 19 6.87 12.74 44.44
N LEU A 20 7.26 11.52 44.06
CA LEU A 20 7.82 11.23 42.75
C LEU A 20 6.67 11.29 41.73
N ILE A 21 6.57 12.42 41.03
CA ILE A 21 5.69 12.56 39.86
C ILE A 21 6.29 11.68 38.76
N TRP A 22 5.71 10.49 38.60
CA TRP A 22 6.00 9.61 37.47
C TRP A 22 5.26 10.16 36.26
N ALA A 23 5.91 11.09 35.54
CA ALA A 23 5.45 11.53 34.23
C ALA A 23 5.75 10.40 33.23
N GLY A 24 4.88 9.40 33.21
CA GLY A 24 4.87 8.35 32.19
C GLY A 24 4.54 8.98 30.83
N LEU A 25 5.56 9.22 30.02
CA LEU A 25 5.41 9.49 28.60
C LEU A 25 4.92 8.18 27.95
N VAL A 26 3.60 7.99 27.89
CA VAL A 26 3.02 6.93 27.08
C VAL A 26 3.06 7.41 25.64
N SER A 27 4.15 7.08 24.95
CA SER A 27 4.23 7.20 23.50
C SER A 27 3.19 6.24 22.91
N VAL A 28 2.03 6.76 22.50
CA VAL A 28 1.06 5.98 21.70
C VAL A 28 1.68 5.79 20.33
N VAL A 29 2.44 4.70 20.17
CA VAL A 29 2.85 4.23 18.84
C VAL A 29 1.57 3.79 18.15
N SER A 30 1.10 4.59 17.20
CA SER A 30 -0.03 4.20 16.37
C SER A 30 0.47 3.11 15.43
N SER A 31 0.28 1.85 15.81
CA SER A 31 0.62 0.72 14.95
C SER A 31 -0.27 0.76 13.72
N VAL A 32 0.34 0.90 12.54
CA VAL A 32 -0.32 0.62 11.27
C VAL A 32 -0.78 -0.83 11.32
N GLN A 33 -2.08 -1.07 11.10
CA GLN A 33 -2.61 -2.41 11.06
C GLN A 33 -2.32 -2.98 9.66
N ALA A 34 -1.43 -3.96 9.59
CA ALA A 34 -1.22 -4.76 8.41
C ALA A 34 -2.19 -5.95 8.45
N SER A 35 -2.86 -6.23 7.34
CA SER A 35 -3.71 -7.41 7.16
C SER A 35 -3.36 -8.12 5.86
N GLU A 36 -3.74 -9.38 5.73
CA GLU A 36 -3.51 -10.16 4.51
C GLU A 36 -4.87 -10.49 3.87
N LYS A 37 -4.93 -10.39 2.54
CA LYS A 37 -6.05 -10.87 1.73
C LYS A 37 -5.53 -11.94 0.78
N ILE A 38 -6.38 -12.92 0.49
CA ILE A 38 -6.11 -13.95 -0.50
C ILE A 38 -7.08 -13.76 -1.65
N LEU A 39 -6.55 -13.74 -2.87
CA LEU A 39 -7.33 -13.72 -4.10
C LEU A 39 -7.13 -15.03 -4.85
N GLU A 40 -8.20 -15.81 -4.97
CA GLU A 40 -8.21 -17.04 -5.75
C GLU A 40 -8.49 -16.74 -7.22
N VAL A 41 -7.60 -17.19 -8.12
CA VAL A 41 -7.76 -17.07 -9.57
C VAL A 41 -7.51 -18.41 -10.23
N GLY A 42 -8.58 -19.20 -10.38
CA GLY A 42 -8.48 -20.56 -10.90
C GLY A 42 -7.89 -21.50 -9.86
N ASP A 43 -6.73 -22.07 -10.15
CA ASP A 43 -5.96 -22.97 -9.28
C ASP A 43 -4.81 -22.28 -8.53
N VAL A 44 -4.72 -20.94 -8.63
CA VAL A 44 -3.66 -20.14 -8.02
C VAL A 44 -4.25 -19.18 -6.98
N SER A 45 -3.62 -19.15 -5.81
CA SER A 45 -3.91 -18.22 -4.72
C SER A 45 -2.86 -17.10 -4.72
N LEU A 46 -3.31 -15.85 -4.76
CA LEU A 46 -2.44 -14.67 -4.68
C LEU A 46 -2.53 -14.07 -3.29
N SER A 47 -1.39 -13.93 -2.61
CA SER A 47 -1.32 -13.17 -1.36
C SER A 47 -1.26 -11.67 -1.66
N ILE A 48 -2.02 -10.91 -0.88
CA ILE A 48 -2.11 -9.47 -0.94
C ILE A 48 -1.88 -8.92 0.47
N ASP A 49 -0.73 -8.31 0.67
CA ASP A 49 -0.43 -7.55 1.88
C ASP A 49 -1.19 -6.21 1.83
N VAL A 50 -1.96 -5.93 2.88
CA VAL A 50 -2.77 -4.72 3.00
C VAL A 50 -2.26 -3.86 4.13
N ILE A 51 -1.92 -2.62 3.80
CA ILE A 51 -1.74 -1.53 4.75
C ILE A 51 -3.06 -0.77 4.82
N ASP A 52 -3.77 -0.93 5.93
CA ASP A 52 -5.07 -0.30 6.14
C ASP A 52 -4.95 1.22 6.25
N ALA A 53 -5.91 1.93 5.64
CA ALA A 53 -6.06 3.37 5.85
C ALA A 53 -6.27 3.66 7.35
N MET A 54 -5.60 4.68 7.87
CA MET A 54 -5.87 5.20 9.21
C MET A 54 -6.94 6.29 9.12
N MET A 55 -7.69 6.50 10.21
CA MET A 55 -8.58 7.65 10.28
C MET A 55 -7.74 8.93 10.11
N PRO A 56 -8.06 9.80 9.14
CA PRO A 56 -7.27 11.00 8.91
C PRO A 56 -7.29 11.87 10.15
N LYS A 57 -6.12 12.24 10.66
CA LYS A 57 -6.02 13.07 11.87
C LYS A 57 -6.67 14.46 11.70
N GLN A 58 -6.98 14.90 10.47
CA GLN A 58 -7.36 16.28 10.16
C GLN A 58 -8.38 16.48 9.00
N VAL A 59 -9.12 15.46 8.55
CA VAL A 59 -10.14 15.66 7.48
C VAL A 59 -11.55 15.75 8.07
N PRO A 60 -12.32 16.83 7.82
CA PRO A 60 -13.70 16.92 8.27
C PRO A 60 -14.63 16.04 7.43
N THR A 61 -15.48 15.26 8.10
CA THR A 61 -16.86 14.89 7.71
C THR A 61 -17.16 13.71 6.78
N THR A 62 -16.21 13.01 6.19
CA THR A 62 -16.54 11.69 5.58
C THR A 62 -16.40 10.59 6.63
N ASN A 63 -17.51 9.96 7.02
CA ASN A 63 -17.52 8.75 7.90
C ASN A 63 -16.79 7.53 7.29
N LYS A 64 -16.04 7.71 6.20
CA LYS A 64 -15.34 6.65 5.47
C LYS A 64 -13.87 6.64 5.87
N LYS A 65 -13.43 5.51 6.42
CA LYS A 65 -12.03 5.25 6.84
C LYS A 65 -11.06 5.32 5.66
N THR A 66 -11.48 4.85 4.48
CA THR A 66 -10.66 4.76 3.27
C THR A 66 -11.12 5.79 2.23
N GLN A 67 -10.25 6.74 1.90
CA GLN A 67 -10.47 7.79 0.91
C GLN A 67 -10.01 7.38 -0.50
N ALA A 68 -8.98 6.55 -0.59
CA ALA A 68 -8.47 6.00 -1.85
C ALA A 68 -7.75 4.68 -1.58
N ARG A 69 -7.61 3.85 -2.61
CA ARG A 69 -6.86 2.60 -2.58
C ARG A 69 -5.74 2.64 -3.61
N LEU A 70 -4.53 2.30 -3.19
CA LEU A 70 -3.39 2.08 -4.07
C LEU A 70 -3.19 0.60 -4.29
N LEU A 71 -3.11 0.18 -5.55
CA LEU A 71 -2.78 -1.18 -5.93
C LEU A 71 -1.35 -1.21 -6.46
N TRP A 72 -0.43 -1.68 -5.65
CA TRP A 72 0.99 -1.78 -5.97
C TRP A 72 1.25 -3.08 -6.73
N LEU A 73 1.62 -2.96 -8.00
CA LEU A 73 2.10 -4.09 -8.79
C LEU A 73 3.60 -4.26 -8.59
N PRO A 74 4.09 -5.47 -8.29
CA PRO A 74 5.49 -5.68 -8.02
C PRO A 74 6.31 -5.57 -9.31
N SER A 75 7.42 -4.83 -9.25
CA SER A 75 8.39 -4.73 -10.34
C SER A 75 9.26 -5.98 -10.42
N GLU A 76 10.16 -6.03 -11.42
CA GLU A 76 11.20 -7.04 -11.51
C GLU A 76 12.11 -7.17 -10.27
N TYR A 77 12.02 -6.23 -9.33
CA TYR A 77 12.73 -6.23 -8.05
C TYR A 77 11.87 -6.71 -6.87
N GLY A 78 10.63 -7.11 -7.11
CA GLY A 78 9.65 -7.44 -6.08
C GLY A 78 8.96 -6.21 -5.52
N VAL A 79 8.39 -6.36 -4.32
CA VAL A 79 7.89 -5.26 -3.49
C VAL A 79 9.05 -4.69 -2.68
N LEU A 80 9.31 -3.38 -2.83
CA LEU A 80 10.44 -2.74 -2.17
C LEU A 80 10.05 -2.22 -0.77
N PRO A 81 10.96 -2.27 0.23
CA PRO A 81 10.69 -1.73 1.56
C PRO A 81 10.31 -0.24 1.55
N GLN A 82 10.87 0.54 0.62
CA GLN A 82 10.59 1.96 0.48
C GLN A 82 9.15 2.22 0.00
N GLU A 83 8.59 1.32 -0.82
CA GLU A 83 7.19 1.41 -1.25
C GLU A 83 6.25 1.14 -0.07
N LYS A 84 6.55 0.13 0.75
CA LYS A 84 5.82 -0.13 2.00
C LYS A 84 5.92 1.03 2.99
N ALA A 85 7.11 1.59 3.20
CA ALA A 85 7.31 2.75 4.07
C ALA A 85 6.51 3.98 3.60
N MET A 86 6.45 4.21 2.28
CA MET A 86 5.60 5.28 1.73
C MET A 86 4.11 4.98 1.91
N ALA A 87 3.67 3.74 1.70
CA ALA A 87 2.29 3.34 1.97
C ALA A 87 1.88 3.53 3.44
N GLU A 88 2.76 3.22 4.39
CA GLU A 88 2.54 3.50 5.81
C GLU A 88 2.35 5.00 6.08
N GLN A 89 3.12 5.88 5.42
CA GLN A 89 2.94 7.33 5.52
C GLN A 89 1.60 7.77 4.92
N LEU A 90 1.24 7.24 3.75
CA LEU A 90 -0.02 7.57 3.06
C LEU A 90 -1.25 7.07 3.83
N SER A 91 -1.13 6.00 4.60
CA SER A 91 -2.20 5.50 5.46
C SER A 91 -2.75 6.55 6.43
N GLN A 92 -1.89 7.46 6.91
CA GLN A 92 -2.27 8.54 7.82
C GLN A 92 -3.22 9.57 7.19
N TYR A 93 -3.28 9.58 5.85
CA TYR A 93 -4.17 10.42 5.05
C TYR A 93 -5.41 9.66 4.57
N GLY A 94 -5.70 8.48 5.11
CA GLY A 94 -6.85 7.66 4.73
C GLY A 94 -6.65 6.89 3.43
N ILE A 95 -5.40 6.68 2.99
CA ILE A 95 -5.09 5.93 1.78
C ILE A 95 -4.74 4.49 2.16
N GLU A 96 -5.50 3.53 1.64
CA GLU A 96 -5.24 2.10 1.81
C GLU A 96 -4.29 1.62 0.71
N SER A 97 -3.34 0.74 1.03
CA SER A 97 -2.39 0.23 0.03
C SER A 97 -2.37 -1.30 0.02
N TRP A 98 -2.49 -1.88 -1.17
CA TRP A 98 -2.47 -3.31 -1.41
C TRP A 98 -1.23 -3.67 -2.21
N PHE A 99 -0.46 -4.63 -1.73
CA PHE A 99 0.74 -5.15 -2.36
C PHE A 99 0.51 -6.61 -2.69
N VAL A 100 0.42 -6.92 -3.98
CA VAL A 100 0.30 -8.31 -4.45
C VAL A 100 1.68 -8.93 -4.62
N ASP A 101 1.82 -10.20 -4.24
CA ASP A 101 3.02 -10.98 -4.55
C ASP A 101 2.72 -12.02 -5.66
N TYR A 102 3.03 -11.66 -6.90
CA TYR A 102 2.92 -12.58 -8.03
C TYR A 102 4.05 -13.62 -8.06
N TYR A 103 5.18 -13.32 -7.42
CA TYR A 103 6.40 -14.11 -7.49
C TYR A 103 6.30 -15.34 -6.58
N ASP A 104 5.77 -15.15 -5.38
CA ASP A 104 5.47 -16.23 -4.45
C ASP A 104 4.47 -17.23 -5.05
N ALA A 105 3.39 -16.74 -5.66
CA ALA A 105 2.38 -17.58 -6.32
C ALA A 105 2.94 -18.44 -7.48
N MET A 106 4.01 -17.99 -8.13
CA MET A 106 4.70 -18.75 -9.18
C MET A 106 5.86 -19.59 -8.64
N PHE A 107 6.23 -19.46 -7.37
CA PHE A 107 7.46 -19.99 -6.78
C PHE A 107 8.73 -19.55 -7.55
N LEU A 108 8.75 -18.30 -8.03
CA LEU A 108 9.85 -17.74 -8.80
C LEU A 108 10.43 -16.52 -8.10
N SER A 109 11.74 -16.27 -8.27
CA SER A 109 12.33 -15.01 -7.81
C SER A 109 11.92 -13.83 -8.72
N PRO A 110 11.85 -12.60 -8.16
CA PRO A 110 11.66 -11.41 -8.96
C PRO A 110 12.82 -11.22 -9.94
N THR A 111 12.50 -11.23 -11.24
CA THR A 111 13.46 -10.93 -12.32
C THR A 111 12.70 -10.33 -13.51
N PRO A 112 13.39 -9.64 -14.43
CA PRO A 112 12.77 -9.12 -15.65
C PRO A 112 12.05 -10.19 -16.48
N SER A 113 12.56 -11.42 -16.54
CA SER A 113 11.95 -12.52 -17.31
C SER A 113 10.82 -13.20 -16.56
N THR A 114 10.81 -13.14 -15.23
CA THR A 114 9.67 -13.60 -14.42
C THR A 114 8.46 -12.68 -14.62
N VAL A 115 8.67 -11.36 -14.73
CA VAL A 115 7.57 -10.41 -15.01
C VAL A 115 6.83 -10.79 -16.29
N ASP A 116 7.57 -11.16 -17.33
CA ASP A 116 7.01 -11.48 -18.65
C ASP A 116 6.10 -12.74 -18.62
N LYS A 117 6.16 -13.54 -17.54
CA LYS A 117 5.35 -14.76 -17.33
C LYS A 117 4.08 -14.52 -16.51
N ILE A 118 3.92 -13.34 -15.90
CA ILE A 118 2.77 -13.04 -15.05
C ILE A 118 1.50 -13.07 -15.89
N ASN A 119 0.53 -13.90 -15.48
CA ASN A 119 -0.73 -14.04 -16.18
C ASN A 119 -1.56 -12.74 -16.06
N PRO A 120 -1.90 -12.06 -17.17
CA PRO A 120 -2.68 -10.82 -17.11
C PRO A 120 -4.04 -10.95 -16.41
N GLN A 121 -4.64 -12.14 -16.41
CA GLN A 121 -5.91 -12.41 -15.74
C GLN A 121 -5.80 -12.24 -14.21
N TRP A 122 -4.64 -12.50 -13.61
CA TRP A 122 -4.41 -12.28 -12.19
C TRP A 122 -4.54 -10.80 -11.84
N THR A 123 -3.89 -9.93 -12.62
CA THR A 123 -3.99 -8.49 -12.48
C THR A 123 -5.40 -7.98 -12.76
N GLN A 124 -6.08 -8.50 -13.78
CA GLN A 124 -7.49 -8.19 -14.02
C GLN A 124 -8.34 -8.47 -12.79
N LYS A 125 -8.24 -9.67 -12.21
CA LYS A 125 -9.03 -10.09 -11.04
C LYS A 125 -8.70 -9.28 -9.79
N LEU A 126 -7.43 -8.93 -9.62
CA LEU A 126 -6.98 -8.05 -8.55
C LEU A 126 -7.58 -6.64 -8.68
N ILE A 127 -7.62 -6.08 -9.88
CA ILE A 127 -8.26 -4.77 -10.14
C ILE A 127 -9.76 -4.85 -9.89
N GLU A 128 -10.43 -5.94 -10.30
CA GLU A 128 -11.85 -6.16 -10.02
C GLU A 128 -12.12 -6.23 -8.51
N LEU A 129 -11.35 -7.02 -7.76
CA LEU A 129 -11.44 -7.12 -6.30
C LEU A 129 -11.22 -5.76 -5.62
N ALA A 130 -10.18 -5.02 -6.03
CA ALA A 130 -9.87 -3.71 -5.48
C ALA A 130 -10.98 -2.67 -5.74
N ARG A 131 -11.88 -2.92 -6.69
CA ARG A 131 -12.97 -2.01 -7.10
C ARG A 131 -14.35 -2.43 -6.59
N GLU A 132 -14.45 -3.45 -5.74
CA GLU A 132 -15.73 -3.87 -5.15
C GLU A 132 -16.41 -2.73 -4.35
N ASP A 133 -15.62 -1.90 -3.68
CA ASP A 133 -16.10 -0.64 -3.10
C ASP A 133 -16.05 0.48 -4.16
N VAL A 134 -17.17 0.67 -4.86
CA VAL A 134 -17.32 1.62 -5.98
C VAL A 134 -17.08 3.08 -5.60
N ASP A 135 -17.21 3.40 -4.31
CA ASP A 135 -17.05 4.73 -3.76
C ASP A 135 -15.60 4.99 -3.31
N VAL A 136 -14.69 4.00 -3.38
CA VAL A 136 -13.25 4.19 -3.16
C VAL A 136 -12.54 4.26 -4.53
N PRO A 137 -11.93 5.40 -4.90
CA PRO A 137 -11.10 5.46 -6.09
C PRO A 137 -9.88 4.56 -5.94
N VAL A 138 -9.59 3.80 -7.01
CA VAL A 138 -8.44 2.89 -7.09
C VAL A 138 -7.38 3.47 -8.01
N TRP A 139 -6.14 3.52 -7.54
CA TRP A 139 -4.98 3.89 -8.33
C TRP A 139 -4.03 2.71 -8.44
N ILE A 140 -3.78 2.27 -9.66
CA ILE A 140 -2.79 1.23 -9.93
C ILE A 140 -1.42 1.90 -9.99
N ILE A 141 -0.46 1.42 -9.19
CA ILE A 141 0.93 1.87 -9.22
C ILE A 141 1.76 0.79 -9.89
N ALA A 142 2.45 1.15 -10.97
CA ALA A 142 3.20 0.22 -11.79
C ALA A 142 4.61 0.75 -12.08
N PRO A 143 5.59 0.42 -11.22
CA PRO A 143 6.99 0.80 -11.42
C PRO A 143 7.71 -0.09 -12.44
N ASN A 144 8.64 0.48 -13.21
CA ASN A 144 9.56 -0.24 -14.11
C ASN A 144 8.82 -1.22 -15.05
N LYS A 145 9.21 -2.50 -15.09
CA LYS A 145 8.50 -3.52 -15.91
C LYS A 145 7.11 -3.85 -15.40
N ALA A 146 6.69 -3.47 -14.19
CA ALA A 146 5.32 -3.68 -13.74
C ALA A 146 4.30 -2.93 -14.62
N ALA A 147 4.73 -1.89 -15.33
CA ALA A 147 3.90 -1.19 -16.31
C ALA A 147 3.31 -2.13 -17.36
N GLN A 148 4.06 -3.16 -17.79
CA GLN A 148 3.55 -4.18 -18.71
C GLN A 148 2.43 -5.01 -18.08
N ILE A 149 2.56 -5.34 -16.79
CA ILE A 149 1.56 -6.10 -16.03
C ILE A 149 0.26 -5.29 -15.98
N ALA A 150 0.37 -3.99 -15.67
CA ALA A 150 -0.76 -3.08 -15.60
C ALA A 150 -1.52 -3.00 -16.94
N VAL A 151 -0.82 -2.67 -18.04
CA VAL A 151 -1.49 -2.47 -19.33
C VAL A 151 -2.11 -3.76 -19.85
N LYS A 152 -1.46 -4.92 -19.65
CA LYS A 152 -2.01 -6.23 -20.04
C LYS A 152 -3.24 -6.60 -19.19
N GLY A 153 -3.17 -6.41 -17.86
CA GLY A 153 -4.28 -6.72 -16.95
C GLY A 153 -5.50 -5.81 -17.14
N LEU A 154 -5.29 -4.57 -17.58
CA LEU A 154 -6.35 -3.60 -17.80
C LEU A 154 -7.21 -3.88 -19.04
N GLN A 155 -6.75 -4.65 -20.03
CA GLN A 155 -7.44 -4.77 -21.32
C GLN A 155 -8.89 -5.22 -21.22
N LYS A 156 -9.18 -6.21 -20.35
CA LYS A 156 -10.55 -6.71 -20.12
C LYS A 156 -11.36 -5.81 -19.18
N VAL A 157 -10.69 -4.98 -18.39
CA VAL A 157 -11.32 -3.99 -17.50
C VAL A 157 -11.82 -2.79 -18.32
N LEU A 158 -11.03 -2.31 -19.29
CA LEU A 158 -11.30 -1.09 -20.06
C LEU A 158 -12.26 -1.24 -21.25
N THR A 159 -13.11 -2.27 -21.22
CA THR A 159 -14.15 -2.51 -22.25
C THR A 159 -15.23 -1.42 -22.31
N LYS A 160 -15.30 -0.58 -21.27
CA LYS A 160 -16.17 0.60 -21.18
C LYS A 160 -15.43 1.71 -20.41
N PRO A 161 -15.83 2.99 -20.57
CA PRO A 161 -15.32 4.06 -19.72
C PRO A 161 -15.52 3.71 -18.24
N ILE A 162 -14.46 3.89 -17.45
CA ILE A 162 -14.47 3.60 -16.02
C ILE A 162 -14.13 4.87 -15.25
N HIS A 163 -15.03 5.22 -14.32
CA HIS A 163 -14.77 6.22 -13.30
C HIS A 163 -14.08 5.57 -12.09
N ASN A 164 -13.39 6.36 -11.28
CA ASN A 164 -12.73 5.92 -10.04
C ASN A 164 -11.62 4.87 -10.22
N LEU A 165 -10.98 4.83 -11.41
CA LEU A 165 -9.79 4.03 -11.67
C LEU A 165 -8.73 4.90 -12.37
N GLY A 166 -7.52 4.90 -11.84
CA GLY A 166 -6.37 5.62 -12.40
C GLY A 166 -5.12 4.76 -12.47
N LEU A 167 -4.12 5.19 -13.25
CA LEU A 167 -2.83 4.52 -13.40
C LEU A 167 -1.69 5.51 -13.13
N ILE A 168 -0.75 5.10 -12.29
CA ILE A 168 0.50 5.81 -12.02
C ILE A 168 1.65 4.91 -12.47
N LEU A 169 2.40 5.40 -13.45
CA LEU A 169 3.58 4.74 -13.98
C LEU A 169 4.82 5.41 -13.40
N ILE A 170 5.76 4.61 -12.89
CA ILE A 170 7.01 5.11 -12.30
C ILE A 170 8.19 4.48 -13.04
N ASN A 171 9.00 5.28 -13.74
CA ASN A 171 10.12 4.79 -14.54
C ASN A 171 9.74 3.63 -15.48
N SER A 172 8.53 3.69 -16.05
CA SER A 172 7.91 2.54 -16.71
C SER A 172 8.68 2.07 -17.93
N ASN A 173 8.83 0.74 -18.06
CA ASN A 173 9.27 0.09 -19.28
C ASN A 173 8.03 -0.49 -20.00
N LEU A 174 7.63 0.14 -21.09
CA LEU A 174 6.49 -0.25 -21.93
C LEU A 174 6.90 -0.85 -23.28
N TYR A 175 8.21 -1.07 -23.49
CA TYR A 175 8.70 -1.64 -24.73
C TYR A 175 8.50 -3.15 -24.76
N ILE A 176 8.30 -3.69 -25.96
CA ILE A 176 8.36 -5.14 -26.21
C ILE A 176 9.81 -5.61 -25.99
N GLU A 177 10.76 -4.86 -26.52
CA GLU A 177 12.19 -5.07 -26.36
C GLU A 177 12.94 -3.73 -26.29
N THR A 178 14.18 -3.74 -25.80
CA THR A 178 14.99 -2.51 -25.77
C THR A 178 15.37 -2.13 -27.20
N PRO A 179 15.00 -0.93 -27.69
CA PRO A 179 15.31 -0.53 -29.06
C PRO A 179 16.83 -0.43 -29.26
N GLN A 180 17.31 -0.89 -30.42
CA GLN A 180 18.70 -0.65 -30.79
C GLN A 180 18.92 0.85 -31.06
N PRO A 181 20.14 1.37 -30.84
CA PRO A 181 20.44 2.78 -31.08
C PRO A 181 20.03 3.21 -32.50
N GLY A 182 19.22 4.27 -32.59
CA GLY A 182 18.74 4.82 -33.86
C GLY A 182 17.49 4.14 -34.43
N LEU A 183 16.97 3.08 -33.80
CA LEU A 183 15.69 2.47 -34.15
C LEU A 183 14.55 3.06 -33.30
N VAL A 184 13.34 3.00 -33.84
CA VAL A 184 12.11 3.38 -33.12
C VAL A 184 11.77 2.28 -32.13
N ALA A 185 11.22 2.65 -30.99
CA ALA A 185 10.78 1.70 -29.98
C ALA A 185 9.44 1.05 -30.34
N ASP A 186 9.37 -0.26 -30.18
CA ASP A 186 8.12 -1.01 -30.29
C ASP A 186 7.49 -1.16 -28.90
N TYR A 187 6.23 -0.75 -28.78
CA TYR A 187 5.45 -0.78 -27.54
C TYR A 187 4.47 -1.94 -27.53
N TRP A 188 4.14 -2.44 -26.34
CA TRP A 188 3.04 -3.39 -26.18
C TRP A 188 1.74 -2.81 -26.78
N PRO A 189 1.04 -3.53 -27.68
CA PRO A 189 -0.20 -3.02 -28.31
C PRO A 189 -1.24 -2.53 -27.30
N GLU A 190 -1.28 -3.15 -26.12
CA GLU A 190 -2.13 -2.84 -24.98
C GLU A 190 -2.00 -1.39 -24.50
N THR A 191 -0.84 -0.75 -24.70
CA THR A 191 -0.59 0.66 -24.36
C THR A 191 -1.48 1.62 -25.13
N SER A 192 -1.90 1.26 -26.35
CA SER A 192 -2.77 2.08 -27.18
C SER A 192 -4.24 2.07 -26.75
N ASN A 193 -4.61 1.16 -25.85
CA ASN A 193 -5.99 0.95 -25.40
C ASN A 193 -6.24 1.40 -23.94
N ILE A 194 -5.45 2.37 -23.46
CA ILE A 194 -5.62 2.95 -22.12
C ILE A 194 -6.51 4.19 -22.21
N ASN A 195 -7.69 4.13 -21.58
CA ASN A 195 -8.72 5.19 -21.62
C ASN A 195 -9.06 5.76 -20.24
N LEU A 196 -8.08 5.77 -19.33
CA LEU A 196 -8.22 6.22 -17.94
C LEU A 196 -7.19 7.31 -17.59
N PRO A 197 -7.38 8.06 -16.50
CA PRO A 197 -6.40 9.05 -16.03
C PRO A 197 -5.03 8.40 -15.75
N ILE A 198 -3.99 8.86 -16.45
CA ILE A 198 -2.63 8.36 -16.33
C ILE A 198 -1.68 9.45 -15.85
N THR A 199 -0.83 9.12 -14.89
CA THR A 199 0.30 9.94 -14.45
C THR A 199 1.59 9.17 -14.69
N ILE A 200 2.58 9.80 -15.33
CA ILE A 200 3.88 9.20 -15.59
C ILE A 200 4.95 9.99 -14.81
N ILE A 201 5.68 9.28 -13.96
CA ILE A 201 6.82 9.81 -13.20
C ILE A 201 8.08 9.18 -13.79
N GLN A 202 8.83 9.96 -14.55
CA GLN A 202 10.06 9.50 -15.21
C GLN A 202 11.27 10.26 -14.66
N ALA A 203 12.22 9.54 -14.08
CA ALA A 203 13.50 10.11 -13.70
C ALA A 203 14.29 10.53 -14.96
N GLU A 204 14.94 11.70 -14.91
CA GLU A 204 15.68 12.25 -16.05
C GLU A 204 16.82 11.34 -16.53
N LEU A 205 17.42 10.57 -15.62
CA LEU A 205 18.51 9.64 -15.91
C LEU A 205 18.05 8.18 -16.05
N SER A 206 16.75 7.95 -16.16
CA SER A 206 16.23 6.60 -16.41
C SER A 206 16.69 6.09 -17.78
N PRO A 207 17.09 4.80 -17.90
CA PRO A 207 17.46 4.21 -19.18
C PRO A 207 16.26 3.98 -20.11
N TRP A 208 15.03 4.10 -19.60
CA TRP A 208 13.79 3.91 -20.35
C TRP A 208 13.25 5.29 -20.76
N LYS A 209 13.46 5.74 -22.00
CA LYS A 209 12.96 7.04 -22.51
C LYS A 209 12.25 6.89 -23.84
#